data_AF-A0A953KUS0-F1
#
_entry.id   AF-A0A953KUS0-F1
#
_cell.length_a   1.000
_cell.length_b   1.000
_cell.length_c   1.000
_cell.angle_alpha   90.00
_cell.angle_beta   90.00
_cell.angle_gamma   90.00
#
_symmetry.space_group_name_H-M   'P 1'
#
loop_
_entity.id
_entity.type
_entity.pdbx_description
1 polymer ?
#
loop_
_entity_poly.entity_id
_entity_poly.type
_entity_poly.pdbx_seq_one_letter_code
_entity_poly.pdbx_strand_id
1 'polypeptide(L)'
;MTDIHKLEKKVIIGLNKLLTNEKSQLNRWRNAGRVITILGWVFLTLTFMAIFQATHIPAYFLFISLASGLCIGLGVWFSSFSYQWPILQRYIDAERVNQRAAELDVSQKKPDN
;
A
#
# COMPACT_ATOMS: atom_id res chain seq x y z
N MET A 1 -10.58 18.73 -20.28
CA MET A 1 -10.46 17.26 -20.31
C MET A 1 -10.13 16.80 -18.89
N THR A 2 -11.17 16.42 -18.16
CA THR A 2 -11.30 16.48 -16.69
C THR A 2 -10.41 15.46 -15.97
N ASP A 3 -9.78 15.87 -14.86
CA ASP A 3 -8.92 15.04 -13.99
C ASP A 3 -9.51 13.68 -13.62
N ILE A 4 -10.84 13.58 -13.63
CA ILE A 4 -11.60 12.36 -13.38
C ILE A 4 -11.23 11.25 -14.38
N HIS A 5 -11.06 11.55 -15.68
CA HIS A 5 -10.66 10.53 -16.67
C HIS A 5 -9.22 10.05 -16.47
N LYS A 6 -8.31 10.92 -16.00
CA LYS A 6 -6.92 10.53 -15.67
C LYS A 6 -6.87 9.64 -14.42
N LEU A 7 -7.68 9.97 -13.41
CA LEU A 7 -7.83 9.17 -12.18
C LEU A 7 -8.42 7.80 -12.50
N GLU A 8 -9.53 7.78 -13.24
CA GLU A 8 -10.20 6.56 -13.68
C GLU A 8 -9.24 5.63 -14.44
N LYS A 9 -8.47 6.19 -15.38
CA LYS A 9 -7.44 5.44 -16.12
C LYS A 9 -6.37 4.85 -15.20
N LYS A 10 -5.84 5.65 -14.26
CA LYS A 10 -4.84 5.15 -13.27
C LYS A 10 -5.41 4.02 -12.43
N VAL A 11 -6.65 4.15 -11.99
CA VAL A 11 -7.34 3.13 -11.19
C VAL A 11 -7.54 1.85 -11.99
N ILE A 12 -8.06 1.92 -13.23
CA ILE A 12 -8.32 0.75 -14.08
C ILE A 12 -7.02 0.00 -14.41
N ILE A 13 -5.96 0.72 -14.80
CA ILE A 13 -4.65 0.12 -15.10
C ILE A 13 -4.05 -0.51 -13.84
N GLY A 14 -4.15 0.18 -12.70
CA GLY A 14 -3.70 -0.33 -11.41
C GLY A 14 -4.43 -1.61 -11.00
N LEU A 15 -5.76 -1.63 -11.18
CA LEU A 15 -6.62 -2.78 -10.87
C LEU A 15 -6.29 -3.98 -11.76
N ASN A 16 -6.14 -3.77 -13.07
CA ASN A 16 -5.76 -4.83 -14.01
C ASN A 16 -4.38 -5.43 -13.64
N LYS A 17 -3.41 -4.58 -13.28
CA LYS A 17 -2.07 -5.05 -12.86
C LYS A 17 -2.09 -5.83 -11.53
N LEU A 18 -3.01 -5.49 -10.64
CA LEU A 18 -3.26 -6.23 -9.40
C LEU A 18 -3.95 -7.58 -9.68
N LEU A 19 -4.89 -7.64 -10.61
CA LEU A 19 -5.60 -8.87 -10.99
C LEU A 19 -4.70 -9.86 -11.76
N THR A 20 -3.79 -9.38 -12.61
CA THR A 20 -2.91 -10.24 -13.42
C THR A 20 -1.69 -10.79 -12.67
N ASN A 21 -1.17 -10.06 -11.68
CA ASN A 21 0.07 -10.43 -10.95
C ASN A 21 -0.16 -10.61 -9.43
N GLU A 22 -1.38 -11.03 -9.09
CA GLU A 22 -2.02 -11.03 -7.78
C GLU A 22 -1.15 -11.67 -6.68
N LYS A 23 -0.77 -12.94 -6.84
CA LYS A 23 -0.05 -13.71 -5.81
C LYS A 23 1.33 -13.13 -5.50
N SER A 24 2.02 -12.59 -6.50
CA SER A 24 3.37 -12.05 -6.35
C SER A 24 3.34 -10.68 -5.68
N GLN A 25 2.42 -9.79 -6.09
CA GLN A 25 2.32 -8.45 -5.55
C GLN A 25 1.73 -8.42 -4.13
N LEU A 26 0.67 -9.18 -3.85
CA LEU A 26 0.10 -9.27 -2.50
C LEU A 26 1.08 -9.84 -1.48
N ASN A 27 1.82 -10.91 -1.84
CA ASN A 27 2.83 -11.47 -0.95
C ASN A 27 3.99 -10.49 -0.71
N ARG A 28 4.42 -9.75 -1.73
CA ARG A 28 5.42 -8.68 -1.57
C ARG A 28 4.93 -7.59 -0.63
N TRP A 29 3.69 -7.13 -0.79
CA TRP A 29 3.11 -6.06 0.04
C TRP A 29 2.90 -6.52 1.48
N ARG A 30 2.46 -7.76 1.66
CA ARG A 30 2.33 -8.39 2.98
C ARG A 30 3.68 -8.54 3.68
N ASN A 31 4.71 -8.97 2.96
CA ASN A 31 6.06 -9.10 3.50
C ASN A 31 6.67 -7.74 3.81
N ALA A 32 6.52 -6.74 2.93
CA ALA A 32 6.95 -5.37 3.18
C ALA A 32 6.25 -4.78 4.41
N GLY A 33 4.93 -4.94 4.52
CA GLY A 33 4.15 -4.52 5.69
C GLY A 33 4.62 -5.19 6.98
N ARG A 34 4.91 -6.50 6.95
CA ARG A 34 5.49 -7.21 8.10
C ARG A 34 6.85 -6.66 8.50
N VAL A 35 7.76 -6.47 7.55
CA VAL A 35 9.10 -5.92 7.81
C VAL A 35 9.01 -4.53 8.43
N ILE A 36 8.17 -3.65 7.87
CA ILE A 36 7.95 -2.30 8.40
C ILE A 36 7.34 -2.35 9.82
N THR A 37 6.40 -3.27 10.07
CA THR A 37 5.80 -3.46 11.39
C THR A 37 6.85 -3.93 12.41
N ILE A 38 7.69 -4.90 12.05
CA ILE A 38 8.77 -5.41 12.91
C ILE A 38 9.75 -4.28 13.22
N LEU A 39 10.19 -3.51 12.22
CA LEU A 39 11.05 -2.34 12.42
C LEU A 39 10.40 -1.31 13.36
N GLY A 40 9.11 -1.02 13.16
CA GLY A 40 8.36 -0.13 14.04
C GLY A 40 8.33 -0.62 15.49
N TRP A 41 8.12 -1.91 15.72
CA TRP A 41 8.19 -2.51 17.05
C TRP A 41 9.59 -2.43 17.65
N VAL A 42 10.65 -2.69 16.86
CA VAL A 42 12.04 -2.57 17.33
C VAL A 42 12.37 -1.14 17.74
N PHE A 43 11.98 -0.14 16.96
CA PHE A 43 12.20 1.26 17.34
C PHE A 43 11.38 1.66 18.57
N LEU A 44 10.15 1.16 18.70
CA LEU A 44 9.30 1.40 19.86
C LEU A 44 9.92 0.80 21.14
N THR A 45 10.38 -0.45 21.10
CA THR A 45 10.99 -1.11 22.26
C THR A 45 12.31 -0.47 22.67
N LEU A 46 13.16 -0.09 21.71
CA LEU A 46 14.39 0.66 21.97
C LEU A 46 14.09 2.03 22.60
N THR A 47 13.07 2.73 22.10
CA THR A 47 12.63 4.01 22.69
C THR A 47 12.14 3.82 24.12
N PHE A 48 11.34 2.77 24.37
CA PHE A 48 10.86 2.44 25.71
C PHE A 48 12.02 2.12 26.67
N MET A 49 12.97 1.27 26.26
CA MET A 49 14.14 0.94 27.08
C MET A 49 14.98 2.19 27.40
N ALA A 50 15.18 3.08 26.43
CA ALA A 50 15.91 4.34 26.63
C ALA A 50 15.19 5.26 27.64
N ILE A 51 13.86 5.35 27.57
CA ILE A 51 13.05 6.17 28.51
C ILE A 51 13.19 5.65 29.94
N PHE A 52 13.21 4.34 30.16
CA PHE A 52 13.31 3.76 31.51
C PHE A 52 14.71 3.85 32.13
N GLN A 53 15.76 3.97 31.32
CA GLN A 53 17.14 4.06 31.81
C GLN A 53 17.67 5.50 31.89
N ALA A 54 17.09 6.45 31.14
CA ALA A 54 17.63 7.79 31.01
C ALA A 54 17.00 8.79 32.00
N THR A 55 17.85 9.50 32.76
CA THR A 55 17.46 10.63 33.62
C THR A 55 17.03 11.86 32.82
N HIS A 56 17.51 11.98 31.58
CA HIS A 56 17.11 12.99 30.61
C HIS A 56 16.85 12.35 29.26
N ILE A 57 15.65 12.53 28.71
CA ILE A 57 15.25 11.99 27.41
C ILE A 57 15.36 13.09 26.36
N PRO A 58 16.25 12.96 25.38
CA PRO A 58 16.34 13.91 24.28
C PRO A 58 15.04 13.97 23.47
N ALA A 59 14.64 15.17 23.03
CA ALA A 59 13.39 15.39 22.30
C ALA A 59 13.25 14.56 21.00
N TYR A 60 14.36 14.13 20.38
CA TYR A 60 14.33 13.29 19.18
C TYR A 60 13.68 11.92 19.42
N PHE A 61 13.68 11.38 20.65
CA PHE A 61 13.01 10.12 20.96
C PHE A 61 11.48 10.21 20.82
N LEU A 62 10.88 11.39 21.01
CA LEU A 62 9.45 11.60 20.75
C LEU A 62 9.14 11.43 19.26
N PHE A 63 9.99 11.98 18.39
CA PHE A 63 9.84 11.82 16.94
C PHE A 63 10.05 10.38 16.49
N ILE A 64 11.01 9.67 17.10
CA ILE A 64 11.22 8.23 16.85
C ILE A 64 10.01 7.41 17.29
N SER A 65 9.44 7.69 18.46
CA SER A 65 8.21 7.02 18.93
C SER A 65 7.02 7.25 18.00
N LEU A 66 6.85 8.49 17.53
CA LEU A 66 5.77 8.83 16.60
C LEU A 66 5.96 8.15 15.23
N ALA A 67 7.19 8.15 14.70
CA ALA A 67 7.52 7.43 13.47
C ALA A 67 7.30 5.92 13.61
N SER A 68 7.63 5.34 14.77
CA SER A 68 7.40 3.92 15.08
C SER A 68 5.91 3.58 15.04
N GLY A 69 5.07 4.42 15.65
CA GLY A 69 3.62 4.28 15.62
C GLY A 69 3.06 4.35 14.20
N LEU A 70 3.54 5.28 13.37
CA LEU A 70 3.15 5.36 11.96
C LEU A 70 3.56 4.13 11.16
N CYS A 71 4.77 3.62 11.36
CA CYS A 71 5.24 2.38 10.72
C CYS A 71 4.37 1.17 11.09
N ILE A 72 4.06 1.00 12.37
CA ILE A 72 3.18 -0.08 12.84
C ILE A 72 1.78 0.08 12.22
N GLY A 73 1.20 1.29 12.27
CA GLY A 73 -0.11 1.57 11.70
C GLY A 73 -0.19 1.27 10.20
N LEU A 74 0.80 1.73 9.42
CA LEU A 74 0.89 1.43 7.99
C LEU A 74 1.02 -0.07 7.72
N GLY A 75 1.86 -0.77 8.48
CA GLY A 75 2.03 -2.21 8.33
C GLY A 75 0.76 -3.00 8.62
N VAL A 76 0.01 -2.62 9.67
CA VAL A 76 -1.31 -3.20 10.00
C VAL A 76 -2.33 -2.90 8.90
N TRP A 77 -2.35 -1.67 8.38
CA TRP A 77 -3.22 -1.27 7.29
C TRP A 77 -2.95 -2.08 6.01
N PHE A 78 -1.68 -2.22 5.61
CA PHE A 78 -1.28 -3.05 4.47
C PHE A 78 -1.64 -4.53 4.65
N SER A 79 -1.45 -5.07 5.86
CA SER A 79 -1.83 -6.45 6.17
C SER A 79 -3.34 -6.65 6.08
N SER A 80 -4.12 -5.71 6.61
CA SER A 80 -5.58 -5.74 6.57
C SER A 80 -6.10 -5.63 5.15
N PHE A 81 -5.56 -4.70 4.36
CA PHE A 81 -5.89 -4.57 2.95
C PHE A 81 -5.57 -5.84 2.17
N SER A 82 -4.39 -6.42 2.39
CA SER A 82 -3.99 -7.67 1.73
C SER A 82 -4.91 -8.84 2.08
N TYR A 83 -5.45 -8.86 3.31
CA TYR A 83 -6.41 -9.88 3.75
C TYR A 83 -7.82 -9.65 3.17
N GLN A 84 -8.24 -8.39 3.03
CA GLN A 84 -9.54 -8.02 2.48
C GLN A 84 -9.59 -8.10 0.95
N TRP A 85 -8.45 -7.91 0.27
CA TRP A 85 -8.34 -7.93 -1.19
C TRP A 85 -8.97 -9.16 -1.89
N PRO A 86 -8.71 -10.42 -1.47
CA PRO A 86 -9.32 -11.59 -2.11
C PRO A 86 -10.85 -11.64 -1.95
N ILE A 87 -11.39 -11.02 -0.90
CA ILE A 87 -12.85 -10.90 -0.70
C ILE A 87 -13.40 -9.87 -1.67
N LEU A 88 -12.76 -8.69 -1.75
CA LEU A 88 -13.17 -7.59 -2.61
C LEU A 88 -13.13 -7.99 -4.10
N GLN A 89 -12.12 -8.75 -4.51
CA GLN A 89 -11.96 -9.25 -5.87
C GLN A 89 -13.15 -10.07 -6.38
N ARG A 90 -13.83 -10.83 -5.50
CA ARG A 90 -15.02 -11.60 -5.89
C ARG A 90 -16.19 -10.72 -6.35
N TYR A 91 -16.17 -9.45 -5.96
CA TYR A 91 -17.17 -8.46 -6.34
C TYR A 91 -16.70 -7.57 -7.49
N ILE A 92 -15.46 -7.74 -7.97
CA ILE A 92 -14.92 -7.00 -9.11
C ILE A 92 -15.17 -7.83 -10.37
N ASP A 93 -15.88 -7.25 -11.33
CA ASP A 93 -16.03 -7.82 -12.67
C ASP A 93 -14.71 -7.67 -13.45
N ALA A 94 -13.84 -8.68 -13.31
CA ALA A 94 -12.51 -8.69 -13.90
C ALA A 94 -12.55 -8.58 -15.44
N GLU A 95 -13.61 -9.12 -16.06
CA GLU A 95 -13.81 -9.08 -17.51
C GLU A 95 -14.05 -7.64 -17.96
N ARG A 96 -14.95 -6.93 -17.26
CA ARG A 96 -15.23 -5.51 -17.53
C ARG A 96 -14.01 -4.61 -17.31
N VAL A 97 -13.17 -4.92 -16.31
CA VAL A 97 -11.93 -4.18 -16.04
C VAL A 97 -10.89 -4.41 -17.14
N ASN A 98 -10.75 -5.65 -17.61
CA ASN A 98 -9.82 -6.00 -18.69
C ASN A 98 -10.21 -5.36 -20.02
N GLN A 99 -11.50 -5.38 -20.36
CA GLN A 99 -12.03 -4.74 -21.57
C GLN A 99 -11.76 -3.24 -21.56
N ARG A 100 -12.09 -2.55 -20.46
CA ARG A 100 -11.82 -1.11 -20.32
C ARG A 100 -10.33 -0.77 -20.33
N ALA A 101 -9.49 -1.61 -19.75
CA ALA A 101 -8.05 -1.43 -19.80
C ALA A 101 -7.52 -1.55 -21.25
N ALA A 102 -8.01 -2.53 -22.01
CA ALA A 102 -7.66 -2.72 -23.42
C ALA A 102 -8.14 -1.56 -24.30
N GLU A 103 -9.37 -1.06 -24.10
CA GLU A 103 -9.89 0.13 -24.79
C GLU A 103 -9.02 1.37 -24.52
N LEU A 104 -8.62 1.59 -23.26
CA LEU A 104 -7.77 2.71 -22.86
C LEU A 104 -6.33 2.61 -23.37
N ASP A 105 -5.84 1.40 -23.65
CA ASP A 105 -4.52 1.13 -24.22
C ASP A 105 -4.52 1.26 -25.75
N VAL A 106 -5.59 0.76 -26.41
CA VAL A 106 -5.83 0.96 -27.85
C VAL A 106 -6.04 2.44 -28.18
N SER A 107 -6.76 3.18 -27.32
CA SER A 107 -6.93 4.63 -27.48
C SER A 107 -5.62 5.42 -27.30
N GLN A 108 -4.55 4.83 -26.75
CA GLN A 108 -3.21 5.44 -26.76
C GLN A 108 -2.40 5.14 -28.02
N LYS A 109 -2.67 4.01 -28.69
CA LYS A 109 -1.99 3.61 -29.93
C LYS A 109 -2.53 4.27 -31.19
N LYS A 110 -3.65 4.99 -31.09
CA LYS A 110 -4.22 5.79 -32.18
C LYS A 110 -3.91 7.26 -31.89
N PRO A 111 -2.67 7.75 -32.12
CA PRO A 111 -2.46 9.18 -32.22
C PRO A 111 -3.23 9.66 -33.47
N ASP A 112 -3.80 10.84 -33.34
CA ASP A 112 -4.63 11.51 -34.34
C ASP A 112 -4.08 11.34 -35.77
N ASN A 113 -4.95 10.88 -36.66
CA ASN A 113 -4.72 10.88 -38.10
C ASN A 113 -5.53 12.01 -38.70
#